data_AF-A0AAU0KVY1-F1
#
_entry.id   AF-A0AAU0KVY1-F1
#
_cell.length_a   1.000
_cell.length_b   1.000
_cell.length_c   1.000
_cell.angle_alpha   90.00
_cell.angle_beta   90.00
_cell.angle_gamma   90.00
#
_symmetry.space_group_name_H-M   'P 1'
#
loop_
_entity.id
_entity.type
_entity.pdbx_description
1 polymer ?
#
loop_
_entity_poly.entity_id
_entity_poly.type
_entity_poly.pdbx_seq_one_letter_code
_entity_poly.pdbx_strand_id
1 'polypeptide(L)'
;MKELSGVAWVSRFQGSTSTNTLSLLFKKNIDEFLLALRNAGAKVTISATLRPPERAYLMHWSWKIAKGLAKPHEIPTRAGVNIEWAHQKADGTVDISKSTNAAKSMVSAYGMINLNVAPALTRRHIEGNAIDMDISWTGDLEIKDKDDKVITIKSLPRDGMNIELHAVEKSFGVIKYNGGSKDKPHWSTDGR
;
A
#
# COMPACT_ATOMS: atom_id res chain seq x y z
N MET A 1 27.57 6.43 11.36
CA MET A 1 26.74 6.60 12.57
C MET A 1 25.29 6.35 12.20
N LYS A 2 24.51 5.66 13.03
CA LYS A 2 23.07 5.50 12.78
C LYS A 2 22.32 6.77 13.15
N GLU A 3 21.24 7.06 12.46
CA GLU A 3 20.38 8.20 12.75
C GLU A 3 19.03 7.72 13.30
N LEU A 4 18.55 8.41 14.33
CA LEU A 4 17.30 8.06 15.02
C LEU A 4 16.10 8.00 14.05
N SER A 5 15.20 7.07 14.31
CA SER A 5 13.94 6.96 13.59
C SER A 5 13.08 8.21 13.77
N GLY A 6 12.30 8.55 12.73
CA GLY A 6 11.48 9.75 12.70
C GLY A 6 11.11 10.18 11.28
N VAL A 7 10.34 11.27 11.17
CA VAL A 7 9.78 11.75 9.90
C VAL A 7 10.83 12.08 8.83
N ALA A 8 12.07 12.41 9.23
CA ALA A 8 13.17 12.66 8.31
C ALA A 8 13.52 11.45 7.42
N TRP A 9 13.15 10.23 7.84
CA TRP A 9 13.34 9.01 7.06
C TRP A 9 12.29 8.81 5.97
N VAL A 10 11.11 9.45 6.09
CA VAL A 10 9.95 9.23 5.22
C VAL A 10 10.22 9.62 3.77
N SER A 11 11.05 10.66 3.58
CA SER A 11 11.36 11.22 2.26
C SER A 11 12.60 10.62 1.59
N ARG A 12 13.39 9.78 2.29
CA ARG A 12 14.69 9.27 1.78
C ARG A 12 14.56 8.20 0.72
N PHE A 13 13.48 7.42 0.79
CA PHE A 13 13.18 6.35 -0.15
C PHE A 13 11.76 6.58 -0.67
N GLN A 14 11.66 7.36 -1.74
CA GLN A 14 10.39 7.71 -2.34
C GLN A 14 9.79 6.51 -3.07
N GLY A 15 8.50 6.27 -2.83
CA GLY A 15 7.72 5.37 -3.66
C GLY A 15 7.21 6.09 -4.90
N SER A 16 6.37 5.41 -5.65
CA SER A 16 5.63 5.98 -6.78
C SER A 16 4.14 5.83 -6.59
N THR A 17 3.37 6.76 -7.14
CA THR A 17 1.90 6.67 -7.32
C THR A 17 1.51 6.61 -8.81
N SER A 18 2.49 6.44 -9.69
CA SER A 18 2.30 6.44 -11.15
C SER A 18 2.34 5.03 -11.72
N THR A 19 1.37 4.72 -12.59
CA THR A 19 1.33 3.45 -13.34
C THR A 19 2.53 3.28 -14.26
N ASN A 20 3.24 4.35 -14.62
CA ASN A 20 4.47 4.31 -15.41
C ASN A 20 5.62 3.55 -14.74
N THR A 21 5.54 3.31 -13.43
CA THR A 21 6.54 2.56 -12.67
C THR A 21 6.16 1.09 -12.46
N LEU A 22 5.02 0.66 -12.99
CA LEU A 22 4.60 -0.74 -12.98
C LEU A 22 5.35 -1.52 -14.07
N SER A 23 5.40 -2.85 -13.92
CA SER A 23 5.91 -3.74 -14.95
C SER A 23 5.09 -3.58 -16.23
N LEU A 24 5.72 -3.77 -17.39
CA LEU A 24 5.11 -3.45 -18.69
C LEU A 24 3.72 -4.08 -18.88
N LEU A 25 3.59 -5.38 -18.57
CA LEU A 25 2.33 -6.09 -18.72
C LEU A 25 1.29 -5.61 -17.69
N PHE A 26 1.68 -5.44 -16.43
CA PHE A 26 0.74 -5.01 -15.40
C PHE A 26 0.29 -3.56 -15.60
N LYS A 27 1.19 -2.68 -16.06
CA LYS A 27 0.88 -1.30 -16.45
C LYS A 27 -0.22 -1.28 -17.50
N LYS A 28 -0.07 -2.04 -18.59
CA LYS A 28 -1.07 -2.08 -19.67
C LYS A 28 -2.44 -2.47 -19.11
N ASN A 29 -2.49 -3.56 -18.34
CA ASN A 29 -3.71 -4.08 -17.74
C ASN A 29 -4.38 -3.07 -16.79
N ILE A 30 -3.58 -2.42 -15.93
CA ILE A 30 -4.07 -1.38 -15.01
C ILE A 30 -4.57 -0.15 -15.76
N ASP A 31 -3.85 0.34 -16.77
CA ASP A 31 -4.26 1.52 -17.52
C ASP A 31 -5.59 1.28 -18.25
N GLU A 32 -5.80 0.10 -18.83
CA GLU A 32 -7.08 -0.31 -19.44
C GLU A 32 -8.22 -0.37 -18.40
N PHE A 33 -7.98 -0.97 -17.23
CA PHE A 33 -8.98 -1.04 -16.15
C PHE A 33 -9.33 0.34 -15.59
N LEU A 34 -8.33 1.19 -15.35
CA LEU A 34 -8.52 2.56 -14.87
C LEU A 34 -9.31 3.40 -15.88
N LEU A 35 -9.09 3.18 -17.18
CA LEU A 35 -9.90 3.82 -18.22
C LEU A 35 -11.35 3.36 -18.17
N ALA A 36 -11.61 2.06 -18.02
CA ALA A 36 -12.97 1.52 -17.88
C ALA A 36 -13.70 2.12 -16.67
N LEU A 37 -13.04 2.20 -15.51
CA LEU A 37 -13.57 2.85 -14.30
C LEU A 37 -13.92 4.32 -14.53
N ARG A 38 -13.01 5.09 -15.14
CA ARG A 38 -13.23 6.52 -15.44
C ARG A 38 -14.40 6.72 -16.38
N ASN A 39 -14.49 5.92 -17.44
CA ASN A 39 -15.59 5.98 -18.40
C ASN A 39 -16.94 5.64 -17.75
N ALA A 40 -16.94 4.75 -16.76
CA ALA A 40 -18.12 4.40 -15.96
C ALA A 40 -18.46 5.45 -14.87
N GLY A 41 -17.69 6.54 -14.75
CA GLY A 41 -17.91 7.59 -13.75
C GLY A 41 -17.40 7.27 -12.34
N ALA A 42 -16.62 6.19 -12.17
CA ALA A 42 -16.00 5.88 -10.89
C ALA A 42 -14.81 6.82 -10.60
N LYS A 43 -14.57 7.08 -9.31
CA LYS A 43 -13.42 7.83 -8.82
C LYS A 43 -12.35 6.85 -8.34
N VAL A 44 -11.11 7.11 -8.74
CA VAL A 44 -9.94 6.32 -8.34
C VAL A 44 -8.86 7.22 -7.76
N THR A 45 -8.31 6.85 -6.61
CA THR A 45 -7.13 7.49 -6.01
C THR A 45 -6.02 6.46 -5.85
N ILE A 46 -4.85 6.68 -6.46
CA ILE A 46 -3.71 5.77 -6.36
C ILE A 46 -2.80 6.23 -5.21
N SER A 47 -2.56 5.36 -4.24
CA SER A 47 -1.73 5.65 -3.07
C SER A 47 -0.34 5.01 -3.14
N ALA A 48 -0.16 3.92 -3.90
CA ALA A 48 1.16 3.35 -4.16
C ALA A 48 1.20 2.49 -5.45
N THR A 49 2.36 2.46 -6.09
CA THR A 49 2.72 1.54 -7.19
C THR A 49 4.08 0.93 -6.86
N LEU A 50 5.18 1.39 -7.47
CA LEU A 50 6.52 0.95 -7.11
C LEU A 50 6.86 1.39 -5.67
N ARG A 51 7.26 0.43 -4.83
CA ARG A 51 7.73 0.66 -3.47
C ARG A 51 9.16 0.13 -3.34
N PRO A 52 10.17 1.00 -3.17
CA PRO A 52 11.52 0.53 -2.93
C PRO A 52 11.59 -0.37 -1.70
N PRO A 53 12.43 -1.41 -1.72
CA PRO A 53 12.62 -2.32 -0.59
C PRO A 53 12.93 -1.60 0.75
N GLU A 54 13.68 -0.51 0.72
CA GLU A 54 14.04 0.34 1.88
C GLU A 54 12.82 1.05 2.44
N ARG A 55 11.96 1.57 1.56
CA ARG A 55 10.69 2.18 1.95
C ARG A 55 9.76 1.15 2.58
N ALA A 56 9.64 -0.04 1.98
CA ALA A 56 8.82 -1.13 2.52
C ALA A 56 9.28 -1.53 3.93
N TYR A 57 10.59 -1.63 4.15
CA TYR A 57 11.18 -1.87 5.46
C TYR A 57 10.82 -0.79 6.50
N LEU A 58 11.02 0.48 6.16
CA LEU A 58 10.71 1.59 7.07
C LEU A 58 9.21 1.64 7.41
N MET A 59 8.36 1.48 6.40
CA MET A 59 6.90 1.44 6.56
C MET A 59 6.47 0.26 7.45
N HIS A 60 6.96 -0.94 7.17
CA HIS A 60 6.63 -2.15 7.93
C HIS A 60 6.98 -2.03 9.42
N TRP A 61 8.23 -1.69 9.73
CA TRP A 61 8.71 -1.68 11.10
C TRP A 61 8.20 -0.48 11.90
N SER A 62 8.05 0.69 11.25
CA SER A 62 7.38 1.83 11.90
C SER A 62 5.96 1.48 12.32
N TRP A 63 5.19 0.79 11.46
CA TRP A 63 3.84 0.34 11.80
C TRP A 63 3.84 -0.68 12.94
N LYS A 64 4.70 -1.71 12.89
CA LYS A 64 4.80 -2.74 13.93
C LYS A 64 5.17 -2.14 15.29
N ILE A 65 6.15 -1.24 15.34
CA ILE A 65 6.56 -0.54 16.57
C ILE A 65 5.42 0.36 17.08
N ALA A 66 4.81 1.15 16.20
CA ALA A 66 3.72 2.07 16.58
C ALA A 66 2.51 1.35 17.18
N LYS A 67 2.27 0.10 16.76
CA LYS A 67 1.21 -0.79 17.29
C LYS A 67 1.65 -1.65 18.47
N GLY A 68 2.90 -1.53 18.94
CA GLY A 68 3.44 -2.35 20.04
C GLY A 68 3.66 -3.82 19.67
N LEU A 69 3.73 -4.14 18.39
CA LEU A 69 3.87 -5.51 17.85
C LEU A 69 5.33 -5.90 17.56
N ALA A 70 6.27 -4.98 17.74
CA ALA A 70 7.70 -5.23 17.64
C ALA A 70 8.47 -4.32 18.62
N LYS A 71 9.55 -4.84 19.20
CA LYS A 71 10.42 -4.06 20.08
C LYS A 71 11.44 -3.26 19.26
N PRO A 72 11.68 -1.97 19.54
CA PRO A 72 12.60 -1.14 18.77
C PRO A 72 14.04 -1.66 18.66
N HIS A 73 14.54 -2.38 19.67
CA HIS A 73 15.91 -2.93 19.69
C HIS A 73 16.04 -4.31 19.03
N GLU A 74 14.93 -4.95 18.65
CA GLU A 74 14.92 -6.28 18.02
C GLU A 74 14.71 -6.20 16.50
N ILE A 75 14.60 -4.99 15.94
CA ILE A 75 14.32 -4.79 14.52
C ILE A 75 15.54 -5.21 13.69
N PRO A 76 15.40 -6.15 12.73
CA PRO A 76 16.49 -6.56 11.86
C PRO A 76 17.10 -5.37 11.12
N THR A 77 18.42 -5.31 10.99
CA THR A 77 19.09 -4.28 10.19
C THR A 77 18.79 -4.45 8.70
N ARG A 78 18.82 -3.36 7.94
CA ARG A 78 18.67 -3.38 6.48
C ARG A 78 19.80 -2.61 5.80
N ALA A 79 20.45 -3.26 4.83
CA ALA A 79 21.47 -2.63 4.00
C ALA A 79 20.90 -1.36 3.32
N GLY A 80 21.67 -0.28 3.34
CA GLY A 80 21.25 1.03 2.82
C GLY A 80 20.33 1.85 3.76
N VAL A 81 19.89 1.30 4.89
CA VAL A 81 19.02 1.99 5.85
C VAL A 81 19.69 2.07 7.22
N ASN A 82 20.49 3.12 7.43
CA ASN A 82 21.24 3.36 8.68
C ASN A 82 20.38 3.98 9.80
N ILE A 83 19.20 3.41 10.05
CA ILE A 83 18.25 3.89 11.05
C ILE A 83 18.52 3.29 12.43
N GLU A 84 18.35 4.09 13.48
CA GLU A 84 18.30 3.63 14.87
C GLU A 84 16.85 3.69 15.36
N TRP A 85 16.26 2.51 15.56
CA TRP A 85 14.90 2.39 16.06
C TRP A 85 14.82 2.54 17.56
N ALA A 86 15.84 2.09 18.29
CA ALA A 86 15.90 2.15 19.75
C ALA A 86 16.49 3.48 20.21
N HIS A 87 15.62 4.45 20.47
CA HIS A 87 16.01 5.70 21.11
C HIS A 87 16.50 5.40 22.53
N GLN A 88 17.50 6.14 23.01
CA GLN A 88 18.06 5.95 24.35
C GLN A 88 17.72 7.12 25.27
N LYS A 89 17.62 6.83 26.56
CA LYS A 89 17.64 7.82 27.64
C LYS A 89 19.08 8.23 27.96
N ALA A 90 19.23 9.22 28.84
CA ALA A 90 20.55 9.69 29.30
C ALA A 90 21.37 8.60 29.99
N ASP A 91 20.73 7.62 30.63
CA ASP A 91 21.37 6.48 31.30
C ASP A 91 21.76 5.33 30.34
N GLY A 92 21.57 5.51 29.03
CA GLY A 92 21.86 4.50 28.00
C GLY A 92 20.79 3.41 27.84
N THR A 93 19.75 3.40 28.67
CA THR A 93 18.64 2.45 28.52
C THR A 93 17.71 2.83 27.38
N VAL A 94 16.99 1.86 26.80
CA VAL A 94 16.06 2.11 25.70
C VAL A 94 14.85 2.91 26.17
N ASP A 95 14.59 4.03 25.51
CA ASP A 95 13.37 4.83 25.63
C ASP A 95 12.28 4.30 24.67
N ILE A 96 11.48 3.37 25.19
CA ILE A 96 10.37 2.76 24.44
C ILE A 96 9.32 3.80 24.04
N SER A 97 9.05 4.78 24.90
CA SER A 97 8.03 5.82 24.62
C SER A 97 8.46 6.69 23.44
N LYS A 98 9.70 7.19 23.47
CA LYS A 98 10.26 8.01 22.40
C LYS A 98 10.36 7.24 21.08
N SER A 99 10.82 5.99 21.13
CA SER A 99 10.88 5.10 19.96
C SER A 99 9.50 4.86 19.34
N THR A 100 8.49 4.62 20.17
CA THR A 100 7.10 4.40 19.72
C THR A 100 6.50 5.67 19.13
N ASN A 101 6.74 6.83 19.74
CA ASN A 101 6.24 8.11 19.22
C ASN A 101 6.88 8.47 17.88
N ALA A 102 8.19 8.26 17.73
CA ALA A 102 8.87 8.45 16.45
C ALA A 102 8.27 7.55 15.34
N ALA A 103 8.02 6.28 15.66
CA ALA A 103 7.37 5.34 14.76
C ALA A 103 5.94 5.77 14.40
N LYS A 104 5.14 6.24 15.36
CA LYS A 104 3.79 6.80 15.11
C LYS A 104 3.84 8.02 14.18
N SER A 105 4.81 8.91 14.36
CA SER A 105 4.99 10.06 13.46
C SER A 105 5.33 9.61 12.04
N MET A 106 6.16 8.58 11.88
CA MET A 106 6.41 7.98 10.56
C MET A 106 5.15 7.35 9.96
N VAL A 107 4.38 6.59 10.73
CA VAL A 107 3.09 6.01 10.29
C VAL A 107 2.14 7.09 9.77
N SER A 108 2.01 8.20 10.51
CA SER A 108 1.21 9.35 10.09
C SER A 108 1.73 9.97 8.79
N ALA A 109 3.03 10.23 8.71
CA ALA A 109 3.66 10.83 7.53
C ALA A 109 3.64 9.93 6.28
N TYR A 110 3.58 8.61 6.46
CA TYR A 110 3.37 7.66 5.36
C TYR A 110 1.88 7.47 4.99
N GLY A 111 0.93 8.09 5.72
CA GLY A 111 -0.51 7.93 5.48
C GLY A 111 -1.08 6.58 5.92
N MET A 112 -0.41 5.87 6.84
CA MET A 112 -0.72 4.48 7.19
C MET A 112 -1.61 4.32 8.43
N ILE A 113 -2.24 5.40 8.89
CA ILE A 113 -3.01 5.45 10.16
C ILE A 113 -4.14 4.40 10.16
N ASN A 114 -4.79 4.21 9.01
CA ASN A 114 -5.96 3.35 8.85
C ASN A 114 -5.63 1.92 8.38
N LEU A 115 -4.35 1.56 8.26
CA LEU A 115 -3.96 0.20 7.86
C LEU A 115 -4.21 -0.81 8.99
N ASN A 116 -4.85 -1.92 8.63
CA ASN A 116 -5.12 -3.06 9.53
C ASN A 116 -4.01 -4.12 9.52
N VAL A 117 -3.08 -4.02 8.57
CA VAL A 117 -1.93 -4.91 8.43
C VAL A 117 -0.67 -4.06 8.20
N ALA A 118 0.47 -4.56 8.67
CA ALA A 118 1.75 -3.93 8.35
C ALA A 118 1.98 -4.00 6.84
N PRO A 119 2.45 -2.90 6.20
CA PRO A 119 2.89 -2.93 4.81
C PRO A 119 3.81 -4.12 4.56
N ALA A 120 3.51 -4.88 3.53
CA ALA A 120 4.23 -6.10 3.25
C ALA A 120 5.68 -5.78 2.84
N LEU A 121 6.63 -6.62 3.28
CA LEU A 121 8.01 -6.63 2.79
C LEU A 121 8.13 -7.34 1.42
N THR A 122 7.00 -7.49 0.72
CA THR A 122 6.85 -8.39 -0.42
C THR A 122 7.36 -7.80 -1.71
N ARG A 123 7.59 -8.70 -2.66
CA ARG A 123 8.18 -8.39 -3.96
C ARG A 123 7.24 -7.68 -4.93
N ARG A 124 5.92 -7.79 -4.81
CA ARG A 124 5.00 -7.29 -5.86
C ARG A 124 5.12 -5.78 -6.09
N HIS A 125 5.06 -4.96 -5.05
CA HIS A 125 5.32 -3.52 -5.20
C HIS A 125 6.78 -3.21 -5.57
N ILE A 126 7.74 -4.06 -5.20
CA ILE A 126 9.16 -3.88 -5.58
C ILE A 126 9.38 -4.17 -7.07
N GLU A 127 8.66 -5.16 -7.62
CA GLU A 127 8.72 -5.60 -9.02
C GLU A 127 7.76 -4.81 -9.94
N GLY A 128 6.98 -3.87 -9.39
CA GLY A 128 5.98 -3.13 -10.15
C GLY A 128 4.75 -3.96 -10.56
N ASN A 129 4.45 -5.03 -9.83
CA ASN A 129 3.34 -5.96 -10.08
C ASN A 129 2.16 -5.76 -9.11
N ALA A 130 2.12 -4.64 -8.39
CA ALA A 130 1.04 -4.28 -7.48
C ALA A 130 0.75 -2.78 -7.47
N ILE A 131 -0.48 -2.45 -7.11
CA ILE A 131 -0.98 -1.09 -6.95
C ILE A 131 -1.88 -1.05 -5.70
N ASP A 132 -1.69 -0.01 -4.89
CA ASP A 132 -2.61 0.34 -3.82
C ASP A 132 -3.46 1.52 -4.30
N MET A 133 -4.79 1.37 -4.28
CA MET A 133 -5.73 2.38 -4.73
C MET A 133 -7.05 2.35 -3.96
N ASP A 134 -7.78 3.46 -3.96
CA ASP A 134 -9.17 3.52 -3.49
C ASP A 134 -10.09 3.76 -4.68
N ILE A 135 -11.16 2.99 -4.78
CA ILE A 135 -12.19 3.10 -5.81
C ILE A 135 -13.53 3.41 -5.14
N SER A 136 -14.30 4.34 -5.68
CA SER A 136 -15.66 4.63 -5.23
C SER A 136 -16.55 5.12 -6.37
N TRP A 137 -17.85 4.89 -6.27
CA TRP A 137 -18.86 5.42 -7.19
C TRP A 137 -20.21 5.65 -6.50
N THR A 138 -21.15 6.25 -7.22
CA THR A 138 -22.52 6.49 -6.75
C THR A 138 -23.52 5.91 -7.76
N GLY A 139 -24.69 5.46 -7.27
CA GLY A 139 -25.69 4.83 -8.14
C GLY A 139 -25.26 3.45 -8.64
N ASP A 140 -25.86 3.03 -9.74
CA ASP A 140 -25.46 1.82 -10.45
C ASP A 140 -24.19 2.13 -11.28
N LEU A 141 -23.25 1.20 -11.35
CA LEU A 141 -22.04 1.35 -12.16
C LEU A 141 -22.20 0.54 -13.45
N GLU A 142 -22.29 1.21 -14.59
CA GLU A 142 -22.23 0.58 -15.90
C GLU A 142 -20.79 0.61 -16.40
N ILE A 143 -20.09 -0.52 -16.27
CA ILE A 143 -18.67 -0.65 -16.61
C ILE A 143 -18.47 -1.72 -17.67
N LYS A 144 -17.52 -1.49 -18.58
CA LYS A 144 -17.10 -2.51 -19.53
C LYS A 144 -16.01 -3.40 -18.95
N ASP A 145 -16.11 -4.70 -19.19
CA ASP A 145 -15.02 -5.63 -18.95
C ASP A 145 -13.96 -5.59 -20.08
N LYS A 146 -12.95 -6.46 -19.99
CA LYS A 146 -11.83 -6.51 -20.95
C LYS A 146 -12.25 -6.86 -22.39
N ASP A 147 -13.40 -7.52 -22.55
CA ASP A 147 -13.98 -7.95 -23.82
C ASP A 147 -15.06 -6.97 -24.32
N ASP A 148 -15.08 -5.74 -23.80
CA ASP A 148 -16.03 -4.66 -24.13
C ASP A 148 -17.49 -4.95 -23.74
N LYS A 149 -17.77 -6.01 -22.98
CA LYS A 149 -19.12 -6.32 -22.50
C LYS A 149 -19.49 -5.40 -21.35
N VAL A 150 -20.69 -4.81 -21.44
CA VAL A 150 -21.25 -3.95 -20.39
C VAL A 150 -21.76 -4.80 -19.22
N ILE A 151 -21.28 -4.49 -18.03
CA ILE A 151 -21.68 -5.06 -16.74
C ILE A 151 -22.30 -3.93 -15.91
N THR A 152 -23.53 -4.14 -15.42
CA THR A 152 -24.22 -3.20 -14.54
C THR A 152 -24.14 -3.68 -13.10
N ILE A 153 -23.31 -3.03 -12.27
CA ILE A 153 -23.16 -3.34 -10.85
C ILE A 153 -24.13 -2.50 -10.04
N LYS A 154 -25.12 -3.17 -9.45
CA LYS A 154 -26.14 -2.55 -8.58
C LYS A 154 -25.89 -2.80 -7.09
N SER A 155 -25.04 -3.77 -6.78
CA SER A 155 -24.78 -4.22 -5.42
C SER A 155 -23.96 -3.22 -4.60
N LEU A 156 -23.99 -3.43 -3.28
CA LEU A 156 -23.12 -2.79 -2.30
C LEU A 156 -21.97 -3.74 -1.92
N PRO A 157 -20.84 -3.21 -1.41
CA PRO A 157 -20.51 -1.79 -1.27
C PRO A 157 -20.23 -1.13 -2.63
N ARG A 158 -20.29 0.21 -2.70
CA ARG A 158 -19.96 1.00 -3.90
C ARG A 158 -18.51 1.48 -3.85
N ASP A 159 -17.62 0.54 -3.58
CA ASP A 159 -16.18 0.76 -3.47
C ASP A 159 -15.39 -0.44 -4.02
N GLY A 160 -14.06 -0.34 -3.95
CA GLY A 160 -13.13 -1.39 -4.39
C GLY A 160 -13.24 -2.73 -3.67
N MET A 161 -14.16 -2.92 -2.71
CA MET A 161 -14.48 -4.20 -2.08
C MET A 161 -15.71 -4.90 -2.68
N ASN A 162 -16.34 -4.33 -3.71
CA ASN A 162 -17.46 -4.96 -4.39
C ASN A 162 -17.04 -6.22 -5.18
N ILE A 163 -17.72 -7.34 -4.94
CA ILE A 163 -17.39 -8.65 -5.52
C ILE A 163 -17.66 -8.70 -7.04
N GLU A 164 -18.68 -8.00 -7.53
CA GLU A 164 -18.94 -7.90 -8.97
C GLU A 164 -17.84 -7.09 -9.66
N LEU A 165 -17.36 -6.02 -9.01
CA LEU A 165 -16.20 -5.26 -9.51
C LEU A 165 -14.94 -6.14 -9.54
N HIS A 166 -14.75 -7.01 -8.54
CA HIS A 166 -13.64 -7.98 -8.51
C HIS A 166 -13.67 -8.94 -9.70
N ALA A 167 -14.86 -9.30 -10.19
CA ALA A 167 -14.99 -10.11 -11.40
C ALA A 167 -14.60 -9.31 -12.65
N VAL A 168 -14.99 -8.04 -12.73
CA VAL A 168 -14.66 -7.14 -13.85
C VAL A 168 -13.16 -6.90 -13.94
N GLU A 169 -12.51 -6.46 -12.85
CA GLU A 169 -11.05 -6.19 -12.83
C GLU A 169 -10.22 -7.44 -13.17
N LYS A 170 -10.68 -8.63 -12.76
CA LYS A 170 -10.01 -9.90 -13.05
C LYS A 170 -9.95 -10.17 -14.55
N SER A 171 -10.94 -9.73 -15.33
CA SER A 171 -10.90 -9.82 -16.79
C SER A 171 -9.73 -9.03 -17.39
N PHE A 172 -9.29 -7.95 -16.74
CA PHE A 172 -8.10 -7.19 -17.13
C PHE A 172 -6.79 -7.81 -16.62
N GLY A 173 -6.83 -8.91 -15.85
CA GLY A 173 -5.65 -9.44 -15.17
C GLY A 173 -5.21 -8.59 -13.98
N VAL A 174 -6.13 -7.81 -13.40
CA VAL A 174 -5.95 -7.01 -12.18
C VAL A 174 -6.72 -7.73 -11.07
N ILE A 175 -6.04 -8.19 -10.02
CA ILE A 175 -6.66 -9.12 -9.06
C ILE A 175 -6.67 -8.50 -7.67
N LYS A 176 -7.86 -8.38 -7.08
CA LYS A 176 -8.03 -7.99 -5.67
C LYS A 176 -7.23 -8.87 -4.73
N TYR A 177 -6.65 -8.26 -3.70
CA TYR A 177 -6.09 -8.99 -2.58
C TYR A 177 -7.07 -10.01 -1.98
N ASN A 178 -6.66 -11.27 -1.94
CA ASN A 178 -7.50 -12.39 -1.51
C ASN A 178 -7.74 -12.45 0.00
N GLY A 179 -6.95 -11.74 0.81
CA GLY A 179 -7.11 -11.67 2.27
C GLY A 179 -8.23 -10.73 2.72
N GLY A 180 -9.05 -10.23 1.78
CA GLY A 180 -10.24 -9.43 2.04
C GLY A 180 -9.90 -8.08 2.69
N SER A 181 -10.62 -7.74 3.76
CA SER A 181 -10.52 -6.43 4.43
C SER A 181 -9.21 -6.18 5.19
N LYS A 182 -8.30 -7.15 5.24
CA LYS A 182 -6.97 -6.99 5.84
C LYS A 182 -6.11 -5.98 5.08
N ASP A 183 -6.23 -5.95 3.75
CA ASP A 183 -5.53 -5.01 2.87
C ASP A 183 -6.47 -4.49 1.77
N LYS A 184 -7.45 -3.69 2.20
CA LYS A 184 -8.47 -3.12 1.31
C LYS A 184 -7.94 -2.34 0.12
N PRO A 185 -6.84 -1.58 0.18
CA PRO A 185 -6.38 -0.83 -0.98
C PRO A 185 -5.61 -1.68 -2.00
N HIS A 186 -5.34 -2.97 -1.75
CA HIS A 186 -4.36 -3.71 -2.55
C HIS A 186 -4.93 -4.47 -3.77
N TRP A 187 -4.28 -4.32 -4.91
CA TRP A 187 -4.43 -5.13 -6.13
C TRP A 187 -3.07 -5.54 -6.69
N SER A 188 -2.99 -6.73 -7.27
CA SER A 188 -1.76 -7.23 -7.89
C SER A 188 -2.05 -8.15 -9.07
N THR A 189 -1.00 -8.65 -9.71
CA THR A 189 -1.11 -9.64 -10.79
C THR A 189 -1.64 -11.00 -10.35
N ASP A 190 -1.64 -11.30 -9.05
CA ASP A 190 -2.04 -12.60 -8.49
C ASP A 190 -2.91 -12.52 -7.21
N GLY A 191 -3.27 -11.32 -6.77
CA GLY A 191 -4.12 -11.09 -5.61
C GLY A 191 -3.45 -11.39 -4.26
N ARG A 192 -2.11 -11.34 -4.21
CA ARG A 192 -1.29 -11.57 -3.01
C ARG A 192 -0.47 -10.35 -2.63
#